data_AF-A0A2N7PZT0-F1
#
_entry.id   AF-A0A2N7PZT0-F1
#
_cell.length_a   1.000
_cell.length_b   1.000
_cell.length_c   1.000
_cell.angle_alpha   90.00
_cell.angle_beta   90.00
_cell.angle_gamma   90.00
#
_symmetry.space_group_name_H-M   'P 1'
#
loop_
_entity.id
_entity.type
_entity.pdbx_description
1 polymer ?
#
loop_
_entity_poly.entity_id
_entity_poly.type
_entity_poly.pdbx_seq_one_letter_code
_entity_poly.pdbx_strand_id
1 'polypeptide(L)'
;MKALLIGEYKNGHIDESFYELVGFANKIGADSFGFAVAPLDVNIEYAGKVYIADISKAKEYNPKVHKNLILKLIEQENPDIVVFSHSSYGWDLAPRLAAALKVAQISEIIDVDNDEYIVPFCNAKLRRKVKPNTQKAVLTLQAGAFSPVKSNTAQIEP
;
A
#
# COMPACT_ATOMS: atom_id res chain seq x y z
N MET A 1 -11.95 8.79 4.66
CA MET A 1 -10.95 8.52 3.60
C MET A 1 -10.84 7.02 3.45
N LYS A 2 -10.75 6.51 2.22
CA LYS A 2 -10.62 5.09 1.92
C LYS A 2 -9.22 4.76 1.40
N ALA A 3 -8.55 3.78 1.98
CA ALA A 3 -7.16 3.41 1.68
C ALA A 3 -7.03 1.97 1.17
N LEU A 4 -6.40 1.81 0.00
CA LEU A 4 -5.97 0.51 -0.51
C LEU A 4 -4.52 0.23 -0.06
N LEU A 5 -4.33 -0.81 0.73
CA LEU A 5 -3.03 -1.23 1.26
C LEU A 5 -2.47 -2.39 0.42
N ILE A 6 -1.26 -2.24 -0.10
CA ILE A 6 -0.67 -3.24 -0.99
C ILE A 6 0.30 -4.11 -0.22
N GLY A 7 -0.10 -5.37 -0.01
CA GLY A 7 0.71 -6.40 0.63
C GLY A 7 1.65 -7.09 -0.34
N GLU A 8 2.82 -7.47 0.16
CA GLU A 8 3.81 -8.27 -0.56
C GLU A 8 3.85 -9.68 0.04
N TYR A 9 3.85 -10.69 -0.82
CA TYR A 9 4.03 -12.08 -0.40
C TYR A 9 5.49 -12.48 -0.62
N LYS A 10 6.18 -12.90 0.44
CA LYS A 10 7.59 -13.33 0.40
C LYS A 10 7.79 -14.49 1.36
N ASN A 11 8.64 -15.45 0.98
CA ASN A 11 9.06 -16.54 1.86
C ASN A 11 7.90 -17.27 2.57
N GLY A 12 6.79 -17.50 1.86
CA GLY A 12 5.65 -18.24 2.40
C GLY A 12 4.62 -17.42 3.17
N HIS A 13 4.82 -16.12 3.40
CA HIS A 13 3.94 -15.28 4.22
C HIS A 13 3.76 -13.88 3.64
N ILE A 14 2.75 -13.15 4.14
CA ILE A 14 2.63 -11.71 3.88
C ILE A 14 3.71 -10.97 4.68
N ASP A 15 4.49 -10.16 4.00
CA ASP A 15 5.60 -9.37 4.54
C ASP A 15 5.11 -8.42 5.66
N GLU A 16 5.94 -8.23 6.68
CA GLU A 16 5.59 -7.44 7.86
C GLU A 16 5.27 -5.98 7.53
N SER A 17 5.85 -5.45 6.45
CA SER A 17 5.57 -4.09 5.98
C SER A 17 4.09 -3.85 5.65
N PHE A 18 3.32 -4.88 5.31
CA PHE A 18 1.87 -4.74 5.12
C PHE A 18 1.18 -4.24 6.40
N TYR A 19 1.59 -4.75 7.56
CA TYR A 19 1.01 -4.37 8.85
C TYR A 19 1.45 -2.98 9.29
N GLU A 20 2.59 -2.48 8.81
CA GLU A 20 2.97 -1.06 8.96
C GLU A 20 2.03 -0.16 8.14
N LEU A 21 1.58 -0.60 6.96
CA LEU A 21 0.58 0.14 6.18
C LEU A 21 -0.75 0.25 6.92
N VAL A 22 -1.13 -0.80 7.65
CA VAL A 22 -2.31 -0.80 8.55
C VAL A 22 -2.10 0.22 9.67
N GLY A 23 -0.93 0.24 10.30
CA GLY A 23 -0.57 1.23 11.32
C GLY A 23 -0.69 2.67 10.81
N PHE A 24 -0.22 2.94 9.60
CA PHE A 24 -0.40 4.22 8.92
C PHE A 24 -1.87 4.55 8.67
N ALA A 25 -2.65 3.62 8.11
CA ALA A 25 -4.06 3.83 7.84
C ALA A 25 -4.85 4.17 9.11
N ASN A 26 -4.58 3.46 10.22
CA ASN A 26 -5.16 3.74 11.53
C ASN A 26 -4.77 5.14 12.03
N LYS A 27 -3.51 5.54 11.89
CA LYS A 27 -3.02 6.86 12.32
C LYS A 27 -3.76 8.01 11.63
N ILE A 28 -4.08 7.87 10.35
CA ILE A 28 -4.82 8.88 9.59
C ILE A 28 -6.35 8.70 9.65
N GLY A 29 -6.85 7.71 10.41
CA GLY A 29 -8.28 7.41 10.50
C GLY A 29 -8.90 6.97 9.17
N ALA A 30 -8.13 6.32 8.29
CA ALA A 30 -8.63 5.82 7.02
C ALA A 30 -9.32 4.47 7.19
N ASP A 31 -10.47 4.32 6.53
CA ASP A 31 -11.09 3.02 6.30
C ASP A 31 -10.25 2.28 5.26
N SER A 32 -9.67 1.13 5.63
CA SER A 32 -8.67 0.46 4.81
C SER A 32 -9.15 -0.91 4.33
N PHE A 33 -8.58 -1.33 3.20
CA PHE A 33 -8.70 -2.69 2.68
C PHE A 33 -7.39 -3.08 2.00
N GLY A 34 -7.09 -4.38 1.97
CA GLY A 34 -5.85 -4.93 1.44
C GLY A 34 -5.96 -5.46 0.02
N PHE A 35 -4.83 -5.52 -0.66
CA PHE A 35 -4.63 -6.34 -1.86
C PHE A 35 -3.27 -7.03 -1.80
N ALA A 36 -3.20 -8.31 -2.14
CA ALA A 36 -1.96 -9.04 -2.29
C ALA A 36 -2.03 -10.05 -3.45
N VAL A 37 -0.87 -10.35 -4.03
CA VAL A 37 -0.72 -11.51 -4.91
C VAL A 37 -0.10 -12.63 -4.09
N ALA A 38 -0.86 -13.67 -3.79
CA ALA A 38 -0.48 -14.73 -2.87
C ALA A 38 -1.30 -16.02 -3.13
N PRO A 39 -0.94 -17.15 -2.53
CA PRO A 39 -1.85 -18.30 -2.43
C PRO A 39 -3.16 -17.90 -1.72
N LEU A 40 -4.28 -18.49 -2.14
CA LEU A 40 -5.61 -18.15 -1.58
C LEU A 40 -5.77 -18.54 -0.11
N ASP A 41 -4.96 -19.50 0.37
CA ASP A 41 -4.92 -20.00 1.74
C ASP A 41 -3.87 -19.30 2.61
N VAL A 42 -3.22 -18.24 2.11
CA VAL A 42 -2.24 -17.49 2.89
C VAL A 42 -2.87 -16.89 4.15
N ASN A 43 -2.17 -17.01 5.28
CA ASN A 43 -2.58 -16.35 6.51
C ASN A 43 -2.29 -14.83 6.45
N ILE A 44 -3.30 -14.01 6.75
CA ILE A 44 -3.18 -12.54 6.77
C ILE A 44 -3.71 -12.04 8.12
N GLU A 45 -2.84 -11.39 8.89
CA GLU A 45 -3.16 -10.87 10.22
C GLU A 45 -3.73 -9.44 10.11
N TYR A 46 -4.86 -9.27 9.42
CA TYR A 46 -5.53 -7.97 9.28
C TYR A 46 -7.01 -8.01 9.64
N ALA A 47 -7.53 -6.98 10.31
CA ALA A 47 -8.95 -6.87 10.69
C ALA A 47 -9.82 -6.17 9.62
N GLY A 48 -9.61 -6.48 8.35
CA GLY A 48 -10.35 -5.87 7.25
C GLY A 48 -10.44 -6.76 6.04
N LYS A 49 -11.04 -6.21 4.99
CA LYS A 49 -11.23 -6.89 3.71
C LYS A 49 -9.91 -6.95 2.95
N VAL A 50 -9.56 -8.10 2.39
CA VAL A 50 -8.35 -8.30 1.58
C VAL A 50 -8.70 -9.00 0.29
N TYR A 51 -8.33 -8.39 -0.82
CA TYR A 51 -8.38 -9.00 -2.14
C TYR A 51 -7.12 -9.80 -2.42
N ILE A 52 -7.25 -11.08 -2.78
CA ILE A 52 -6.13 -11.96 -3.09
C ILE A 52 -6.20 -12.39 -4.54
N ALA A 53 -5.21 -11.96 -5.33
CA ALA A 53 -4.99 -12.53 -6.64
C ALA A 53 -4.10 -13.78 -6.52
N ASP A 54 -4.59 -14.91 -7.01
CA ASP A 54 -3.90 -16.21 -6.99
C ASP A 54 -2.53 -16.12 -7.68
N ILE A 55 -1.47 -16.35 -6.88
CA ILE A 55 -0.07 -16.31 -7.32
C ILE A 55 0.25 -17.28 -8.46
N SER A 56 -0.47 -18.41 -8.57
CA SER A 56 -0.28 -19.38 -9.65
C SER A 56 -0.66 -18.81 -11.02
N LYS A 57 -1.58 -17.83 -11.05
CA LYS A 57 -2.05 -17.16 -12.27
C LYS A 57 -1.32 -15.84 -12.50
N ALA A 58 -1.12 -15.07 -11.44
CA ALA A 58 -0.50 -13.75 -11.51
C ALA A 58 1.04 -13.80 -11.63
N LYS A 59 1.65 -14.94 -11.28
CA LYS A 59 3.09 -15.15 -11.08
C LYS A 59 3.60 -14.36 -9.88
N GLU A 60 4.76 -14.75 -9.35
CA GLU A 60 5.34 -14.16 -8.14
C GLU A 60 5.56 -12.64 -8.26
N TYR A 61 6.15 -12.19 -9.37
CA TYR A 61 6.16 -10.77 -9.72
C TYR A 61 6.11 -10.53 -11.22
N ASN A 62 5.04 -9.88 -11.67
CA ASN A 62 4.95 -9.33 -13.02
C ASN A 62 4.37 -7.90 -12.97
N PRO A 63 5.19 -6.86 -13.23
CA PRO A 63 4.77 -5.46 -13.13
C PRO A 63 3.49 -5.14 -13.92
N LYS A 64 3.34 -5.71 -15.12
CA LYS A 64 2.19 -5.45 -15.99
C LYS A 64 0.93 -6.09 -15.43
N VAL A 65 1.01 -7.34 -14.99
CA VAL A 65 -0.13 -8.08 -14.43
C VAL A 65 -0.57 -7.45 -13.11
N HIS A 66 0.35 -7.22 -12.19
CA HIS A 66 0.05 -6.68 -10.85
C HIS A 66 -0.54 -5.27 -10.96
N LYS A 67 0.05 -4.39 -11.77
CA LYS A 67 -0.50 -3.06 -12.03
C LYS A 67 -1.93 -3.14 -12.56
N ASN A 68 -2.21 -4.02 -13.51
CA ASN A 68 -3.55 -4.14 -14.10
C ASN A 68 -4.58 -4.69 -13.09
N LEU A 69 -4.20 -5.61 -12.21
CA LEU A 69 -5.07 -6.10 -11.14
C LEU A 69 -5.40 -4.97 -10.15
N ILE A 70 -4.39 -4.21 -9.73
CA ILE A 70 -4.57 -3.08 -8.84
C ILE A 70 -5.46 -2.00 -9.48
N LEU A 71 -5.26 -1.69 -10.76
CA LEU A 71 -6.10 -0.72 -11.48
C LEU A 71 -7.57 -1.15 -11.53
N LYS A 72 -7.86 -2.43 -11.81
CA LYS A 72 -9.23 -2.96 -11.79
C LYS A 72 -9.84 -2.84 -10.40
N LEU A 73 -9.09 -3.17 -9.36
CA LEU A 73 -9.58 -3.04 -7.99
C LEU A 73 -9.85 -1.57 -7.62
N ILE A 74 -9.02 -0.64 -8.10
CA ILE A 74 -9.25 0.81 -7.92
C ILE A 74 -10.52 1.27 -8.62
N GLU A 75 -10.82 0.75 -9.81
CA GLU A 75 -12.09 1.03 -10.50
C GLU A 75 -13.30 0.51 -9.71
N GLN A 76 -13.18 -0.64 -9.06
CA GLN A 76 -14.26 -1.27 -8.28
C GLN A 76 -14.49 -0.59 -6.92
N GLU A 77 -13.43 -0.37 -6.16
CA GLU A 77 -13.52 0.08 -4.76
C GLU A 77 -13.32 1.59 -4.59
N ASN A 78 -12.85 2.27 -5.63
CA ASN A 78 -12.66 3.72 -5.71
C ASN A 78 -11.91 4.33 -4.49
N PRO A 79 -10.73 3.81 -4.08
CA PRO A 79 -9.98 4.36 -2.95
C PRO A 79 -9.50 5.80 -3.20
N ASP A 80 -9.29 6.54 -2.11
CA ASP A 80 -8.70 7.89 -2.10
C ASP A 80 -7.17 7.81 -2.18
N ILE A 81 -6.58 6.85 -1.46
CA ILE A 81 -5.14 6.61 -1.46
C ILE A 81 -4.80 5.14 -1.71
N VAL A 82 -3.68 4.92 -2.41
CA VAL A 82 -3.07 3.59 -2.55
C VAL A 82 -1.72 3.63 -1.87
N VAL A 83 -1.47 2.71 -0.94
CA VAL A 83 -0.31 2.74 -0.06
C VAL A 83 0.52 1.49 -0.27
N PHE A 84 1.81 1.68 -0.52
CA PHE A 84 2.80 0.62 -0.67
C PHE A 84 3.87 0.72 0.42
N SER A 85 4.55 -0.38 0.69
CA SER A 85 5.88 -0.31 1.31
C SER A 85 6.87 0.28 0.32
N HIS A 86 7.85 1.08 0.78
CA HIS A 86 8.93 1.63 -0.04
C HIS A 86 10.02 0.59 -0.34
N SER A 87 9.60 -0.59 -0.80
CA SER A 87 10.42 -1.73 -1.22
C SER A 87 10.69 -1.69 -2.74
N SER A 88 11.42 -2.68 -3.28
CA SER A 88 11.56 -2.85 -4.73
C SER A 88 10.22 -2.99 -5.46
N TYR A 89 9.21 -3.59 -4.80
CA TYR A 89 7.87 -3.76 -5.36
C TYR A 89 7.12 -2.43 -5.42
N GLY A 90 7.15 -1.67 -4.32
CA GLY A 90 6.55 -0.33 -4.26
C GLY A 90 7.24 0.67 -5.18
N TRP A 91 8.58 0.64 -5.25
CA TRP A 91 9.38 1.49 -6.16
C TRP A 91 8.97 1.36 -7.61
N ASP A 92 8.67 0.14 -8.06
CA ASP A 92 8.29 -0.08 -9.44
C ASP A 92 6.80 0.24 -9.68
N LEU A 93 5.90 -0.25 -8.82
CA LEU A 93 4.46 -0.17 -9.07
C LEU A 93 3.85 1.18 -8.72
N ALA A 94 4.27 1.83 -7.63
CA ALA A 94 3.71 3.09 -7.18
C ALA A 94 3.77 4.20 -8.25
N PRO A 95 4.94 4.52 -8.85
CA PRO A 95 5.00 5.55 -9.89
C PRO A 95 4.25 5.16 -11.18
N ARG A 96 4.26 3.86 -11.56
CA ARG A 96 3.52 3.38 -12.73
C ARG A 96 2.01 3.52 -12.54
N LEU A 97 1.53 3.24 -11.34
CA LEU A 97 0.11 3.34 -10.99
C LEU A 97 -0.32 4.82 -10.95
N ALA A 98 0.48 5.68 -10.31
CA ALA A 98 0.22 7.10 -10.24
C ALA A 98 0.15 7.75 -11.63
N ALA A 99 1.08 7.38 -12.53
CA ALA A 99 1.09 7.86 -13.90
C ALA A 99 -0.15 7.40 -14.68
N ALA A 100 -0.58 6.14 -14.52
CA ALA A 100 -1.78 5.62 -15.18
C ALA A 100 -3.06 6.34 -14.70
N LEU A 101 -3.15 6.64 -13.41
CA LEU A 101 -4.29 7.32 -12.79
C LEU A 101 -4.23 8.86 -12.92
N LYS A 102 -3.10 9.41 -13.36
CA LYS A 102 -2.80 10.86 -13.38
C LYS A 102 -2.97 11.52 -12.01
N VAL A 103 -2.46 10.87 -10.97
CA VAL A 103 -2.50 11.34 -9.58
C VAL A 103 -1.10 11.60 -9.03
N ALA A 104 -1.01 12.37 -7.96
CA ALA A 104 0.24 12.59 -7.25
C ALA A 104 0.81 11.28 -6.70
N GLN A 105 2.14 11.18 -6.72
CA GLN A 105 2.88 10.13 -6.06
C GLN A 105 3.79 10.76 -5.01
N ILE A 106 3.76 10.23 -3.78
CA ILE A 106 4.59 10.70 -2.67
C ILE A 106 5.38 9.51 -2.13
N SER A 107 6.70 9.58 -2.26
CA SER A 107 7.62 8.53 -1.83
C SER A 107 8.15 8.74 -0.42
N GLU A 108 8.63 7.66 0.22
CA GLU A 108 9.35 7.67 1.51
C GLU A 108 8.64 8.40 2.64
N ILE A 109 7.33 8.23 2.79
CA ILE A 109 6.63 8.85 3.92
C ILE A 109 7.09 8.19 5.22
N ILE A 110 7.53 9.02 6.17
CA ILE A 110 8.00 8.59 7.49
C ILE A 110 7.05 9.00 8.62
N ASP A 111 6.16 9.97 8.37
CA ASP A 111 5.17 10.40 9.36
C ASP A 111 4.04 11.20 8.70
N VAL A 112 2.98 11.50 9.46
CA VAL A 112 1.88 12.39 9.08
C VAL A 112 1.64 13.40 10.19
N ASP A 113 1.55 14.68 9.83
CA ASP A 113 1.26 15.79 10.74
C ASP A 113 0.27 16.76 10.09
N ASN A 114 -0.87 17.02 10.74
CA ASN A 114 -1.91 17.96 10.25
C ASN A 114 -2.28 17.77 8.77
N ASP A 115 -2.56 16.53 8.35
CA ASP A 115 -2.87 16.15 6.96
C ASP A 115 -1.75 16.37 5.94
N GLU A 116 -0.51 16.64 6.39
CA GLU A 116 0.68 16.71 5.56
C GLU A 116 1.57 15.49 5.79
N TYR A 117 2.12 14.96 4.70
CA TYR A 117 3.06 13.84 4.76
C TYR A 117 4.47 14.35 5.03
N ILE A 118 5.13 13.77 6.03
CA ILE A 118 6.52 14.07 6.35
C ILE A 118 7.41 13.15 5.54
N VAL A 119 8.28 13.75 4.72
CA VAL A 119 9.15 13.04 3.78
C VAL A 119 10.60 13.44 4.03
N PRO A 120 11.55 12.49 4.18
CA PRO A 120 12.97 12.79 4.28
C PRO A 120 13.52 13.26 2.93
N PHE A 121 14.58 14.07 2.99
CA PHE A 121 15.31 14.56 1.82
C PHE A 121 16.78 14.78 2.21
N CYS A 122 17.68 14.79 1.23
CA CYS A 122 19.13 14.89 1.47
C CYS A 122 19.66 13.80 2.42
N ASN A 123 19.34 12.53 2.14
CA ASN A 123 19.73 11.39 2.97
C ASN A 123 19.25 11.54 4.43
N ALA A 124 17.95 11.85 4.58
CA ALA A 124 17.26 12.08 5.85
C ALA A 124 17.80 13.21 6.76
N LYS A 125 18.74 14.04 6.27
CA LYS A 125 19.24 15.21 7.01
C LYS A 125 18.19 16.31 7.14
N LEU A 126 17.25 16.36 6.20
CA LEU A 126 16.14 17.31 6.18
C LEU A 126 14.82 16.55 6.07
N ARG A 127 13.76 17.19 6.56
CA ARG A 127 12.38 16.73 6.42
C ARG A 127 11.56 17.83 5.80
N ARG A 128 10.64 17.46 4.92
CA ARG A 128 9.67 18.37 4.33
C ARG A 128 8.26 17.87 4.57
N LYS A 129 7.33 18.80 4.68
CA LYS A 129 5.90 18.53 4.65
C LYS A 129 5.42 18.57 3.20
N VAL A 130 4.67 17.57 2.78
CA VAL A 130 4.19 17.43 1.41
C VAL A 130 2.70 17.14 1.43
N LYS A 131 1.94 17.86 0.61
CA LYS A 131 0.53 17.61 0.35
C LYS A 131 0.34 17.32 -1.14
N PRO A 132 -0.44 16.29 -1.52
CA PRO A 132 -0.74 16.05 -2.92
C PRO A 132 -1.63 17.16 -3.48
N ASN A 133 -1.33 17.62 -4.70
CA ASN A 133 -2.17 18.59 -5.42
C ASN A 133 -3.39 17.92 -6.10
N THR A 134 -3.49 16.61 -6.04
CA THR A 134 -4.59 15.81 -6.57
C THR A 134 -5.45 15.28 -5.44
N GLN A 135 -6.74 15.06 -5.70
CA GLN A 135 -7.67 14.54 -4.68
C GLN A 135 -7.30 13.13 -4.20
N LYS A 136 -6.72 12.34 -5.10
CA LYS A 136 -6.21 11.00 -4.82
C LYS A 136 -4.70 10.97 -4.86
N ALA A 137 -4.08 10.00 -4.21
CA ALA A 137 -2.62 9.85 -4.24
C ALA A 137 -2.17 8.39 -4.18
N VAL A 138 -0.98 8.15 -4.70
CA VAL A 138 -0.25 6.89 -4.51
C VAL A 138 0.95 7.17 -3.59
N LEU A 139 1.05 6.43 -2.51
CA LEU A 139 1.97 6.65 -1.42
C LEU A 139 2.92 5.46 -1.27
N THR A 140 4.16 5.71 -0.87
CA THR A 140 5.04 4.64 -0.34
C THR A 140 5.53 5.03 1.04
N LEU A 141 5.52 4.08 1.99
CA LEU A 141 5.99 4.30 3.35
C LEU A 141 7.40 3.76 3.55
N GLN A 142 8.25 4.50 4.24
CA GLN A 142 9.56 3.98 4.64
C GLN A 142 9.38 2.80 5.60
N ALA A 143 10.13 1.72 5.38
CA ALA A 143 10.10 0.56 6.29
C ALA A 143 10.45 0.98 7.73
N GLY A 144 9.68 0.50 8.70
CA GLY A 144 9.84 0.81 10.12
C GLY A 144 9.37 2.21 10.54
N ALA A 145 8.79 3.00 9.64
CA ALA A 145 8.27 4.33 9.99
C ALA A 145 7.00 4.28 10.84
N PHE A 146 6.18 3.23 10.67
CA PHE A 146 4.92 3.05 11.38
C PHE A 146 4.95 1.71 12.12
N SER A 147 4.38 1.67 13.32
CA SER A 147 4.31 0.43 14.09
C SER A 147 3.34 -0.56 13.41
N PRO A 148 3.73 -1.82 13.25
CA PRO A 148 2.87 -2.82 12.63
C PRO A 148 1.65 -3.12 13.50
N VAL A 149 0.48 -3.24 12.88
CA VAL A 149 -0.79 -3.61 13.54
C VAL A 149 -1.30 -4.92 12.95
N LYS A 150 -1.46 -5.92 13.81
CA LYS A 150 -1.87 -7.28 13.45
C LYS A 150 -3.19 -7.66 14.11
N SER A 151 -4.07 -8.36 13.40
CA SER A 151 -5.31 -8.92 13.93
C SER A 151 -5.81 -10.10 13.10
N ASN A 152 -6.25 -11.20 13.72
CA ASN A 152 -6.56 -12.45 13.01
C ASN A 152 -8.02 -12.56 12.53
N THR A 153 -8.57 -11.49 11.94
CA THR A 153 -9.99 -11.42 11.54
C THR A 153 -10.16 -10.94 10.10
N ALA A 154 -9.30 -11.41 9.19
CA ALA A 154 -9.30 -10.96 7.79
C ALA A 154 -10.49 -11.54 7.03
N GLN A 155 -11.09 -10.72 6.15
CA GLN A 155 -12.14 -11.14 5.22
C GLN A 155 -11.52 -11.24 3.82
N ILE A 156 -11.29 -12.47 3.35
CA ILE A 156 -10.59 -12.72 2.08
C ILE A 156 -11.59 -12.77 0.93
N GLU A 157 -11.32 -11.99 -0.13
CA GLU A 157 -12.04 -12.03 -1.40
C GLU A 157 -11.07 -12.36 -2.56
N PRO A 158 -11.46 -13.24 -3.50
CA PRO A 158 -10.63 -13.62 -4.65
C PRO A 158 -10.66 -12.63 -5.82
#